data_AF-A0A920W4Y7-F1
#
_entry.id   AF-A0A920W4Y7-F1
#
_cell.length_a   1.000
_cell.length_b   1.000
_cell.length_c   1.000
_cell.angle_alpha   90.00
_cell.angle_beta   90.00
_cell.angle_gamma   90.00
#
_symmetry.space_group_name_H-M   'P 1'
#
loop_
_entity.id
_entity.type
_entity.pdbx_description
1 polymer ?
#
loop_
_entity_poly.entity_id
_entity_poly.type
_entity_poly.pdbx_seq_one_letter_code
_entity_poly.pdbx_strand_id
1 'polypeptide(L)'
;MSEIQRGQRILARGILLTLLVCLHTATVTAQSGTVTAPATASDWTPPQTPWGVPDFQGIWDYRTATPLERPTEFGDKATLTPEEAAAYEKQYKADLANYDLAPSVHAKWWLDYGEELTADLRTSLNYRTCEWRMPATQLRPKRLPAAAANDEH
;
A
#
# COMPACT_ATOMS: atom_id res chain seq x y z
N MET A 1 -32.98 56.96 -27.70
CA MET A 1 -33.96 56.07 -27.03
C MET A 1 -33.58 54.59 -27.19
N SER A 2 -32.29 54.20 -27.05
CA SER A 2 -31.81 52.82 -27.32
C SER A 2 -30.71 52.30 -26.39
N GLU A 3 -30.32 53.05 -25.36
CA GLU A 3 -29.28 52.64 -24.39
C GLU A 3 -29.84 52.07 -23.08
N ILE A 4 -31.00 52.55 -22.61
CA ILE A 4 -31.64 52.05 -21.37
C ILE A 4 -32.07 50.58 -21.50
N GLN A 5 -32.46 50.16 -22.71
CA GLN A 5 -32.89 48.79 -23.01
C GLN A 5 -31.73 47.77 -23.01
N ARG A 6 -30.47 48.20 -23.17
CA ARG A 6 -29.31 47.28 -23.15
C ARG A 6 -28.88 46.95 -21.72
N GLY A 7 -28.93 47.91 -20.80
CA GLY A 7 -28.57 47.71 -19.40
C GLY A 7 -29.48 46.72 -18.66
N GLN A 8 -30.80 46.80 -18.88
CA GLN A 8 -31.77 45.89 -18.26
C GLN A 8 -31.63 44.42 -18.71
N ARG A 9 -31.14 44.18 -19.94
CA ARG A 9 -30.94 42.82 -20.48
C ARG A 9 -29.66 42.17 -19.97
N ILE A 10 -28.64 42.96 -19.60
CA ILE A 10 -27.39 42.46 -19.04
C ILE A 10 -27.59 42.11 -17.56
N LEU A 11 -28.33 42.93 -16.81
CA LEU A 11 -28.66 42.67 -15.40
C LEU A 11 -29.58 41.44 -15.22
N ALA A 12 -30.57 41.25 -16.10
CA ALA A 12 -31.46 40.08 -16.04
C ALA A 12 -30.75 38.75 -16.37
N ARG A 13 -29.72 38.76 -17.24
CA ARG A 13 -28.92 37.57 -17.57
C ARG A 13 -27.94 37.20 -16.46
N GLY A 14 -27.40 38.17 -15.73
CA GLY A 14 -26.53 37.93 -14.57
C GLY A 14 -27.26 37.28 -13.39
N ILE A 15 -28.50 37.70 -13.12
CA ILE A 15 -29.36 37.15 -12.06
C ILE A 15 -29.86 35.74 -12.40
N LEU A 16 -30.15 35.46 -13.68
CA LEU A 16 -30.57 34.13 -14.13
C LEU A 16 -29.41 33.11 -14.07
N LEU A 17 -28.16 33.53 -14.34
CA LEU A 17 -26.98 32.66 -14.23
C LEU A 17 -26.58 32.38 -12.76
N THR A 18 -26.74 33.34 -11.85
CA THR A 18 -26.47 33.11 -10.42
C THR A 18 -27.53 32.21 -9.76
N LEU A 19 -28.80 32.30 -10.17
CA LEU A 19 -29.84 31.36 -9.71
C LEU A 19 -29.67 29.94 -10.26
N LEU A 20 -29.11 29.77 -11.46
CA LEU A 20 -28.82 28.45 -12.05
C LEU A 20 -27.60 27.76 -11.40
N VAL A 21 -26.62 28.55 -10.92
CA VAL A 21 -25.46 28.03 -10.15
C VAL A 21 -25.86 27.61 -8.73
N CYS A 22 -26.82 28.29 -8.09
CA CYS A 22 -27.31 27.92 -6.76
C CYS A 22 -28.26 26.71 -6.75
N LEU A 23 -28.76 26.26 -7.90
CA LEU A 23 -29.64 25.07 -7.99
C LEU A 23 -28.89 23.75 -8.21
N HIS A 24 -27.56 23.78 -8.37
CA HIS A 24 -26.74 22.57 -8.55
C HIS A 24 -26.13 22.02 -7.24
N THR A 25 -26.33 22.67 -6.09
CA THR A 25 -25.70 22.27 -4.82
C THR A 25 -26.54 21.33 -3.94
N ALA A 26 -27.69 20.84 -4.42
CA ALA A 26 -28.67 20.12 -3.60
C ALA A 26 -28.89 18.63 -3.97
N THR A 27 -27.97 17.96 -4.66
CA THR A 27 -28.09 16.50 -4.93
C THR A 27 -26.77 15.73 -4.74
N VAL A 28 -26.11 15.92 -3.60
CA VAL A 28 -25.05 14.99 -3.15
C VAL A 28 -25.44 14.44 -1.78
N THR A 29 -26.51 13.67 -1.74
CA THR A 29 -26.83 12.76 -0.63
C THR A 29 -27.19 11.42 -1.23
N ALA A 30 -26.63 10.36 -0.64
CA ALA A 30 -26.81 8.95 -0.99
C ALA A 30 -25.97 8.41 -2.17
N GLN A 31 -24.66 8.36 -1.98
CA GLN A 31 -23.91 7.19 -2.46
C GLN A 31 -23.60 6.33 -1.23
N SER A 32 -24.58 5.50 -0.85
CA SER A 32 -24.34 4.40 0.09
C SER A 32 -23.22 3.57 -0.50
N GLY A 33 -22.05 3.59 0.15
CA GLY A 33 -20.94 2.74 -0.20
C GLY A 33 -21.40 1.29 -0.15
N THR A 34 -21.57 0.69 -1.32
CA THR A 34 -21.59 -0.76 -1.43
C THR A 34 -20.25 -1.25 -0.91
N VAL A 35 -20.25 -1.84 0.27
CA VAL A 35 -19.12 -2.63 0.76
C VAL A 35 -18.97 -3.79 -0.21
N THR A 36 -18.08 -3.63 -1.18
CA THR A 36 -17.67 -4.71 -2.07
C THR A 36 -17.09 -5.80 -1.18
N ALA A 37 -17.79 -6.93 -1.10
CA ALA A 37 -17.29 -8.14 -0.47
C ALA A 37 -15.89 -8.48 -1.02
N PRO A 38 -14.99 -9.08 -0.21
CA PRO A 38 -13.66 -9.43 -0.67
C PRO A 38 -13.77 -10.23 -1.97
N ALA A 39 -13.03 -9.80 -2.99
CA ALA A 39 -12.97 -10.48 -4.27
C ALA A 39 -12.66 -11.96 -4.01
N THR A 40 -13.59 -12.84 -4.35
CA THR A 40 -13.33 -14.28 -4.43
C THR A 40 -12.11 -14.47 -5.32
N ALA A 41 -11.12 -15.21 -4.82
CA ALA A 41 -9.91 -15.55 -5.56
C ALA A 41 -10.31 -15.95 -6.99
N SER A 42 -9.77 -15.23 -7.98
CA SER A 42 -9.91 -15.65 -9.37
C SER A 42 -9.38 -17.06 -9.49
N ASP A 43 -10.13 -17.95 -10.16
CA ASP A 43 -9.71 -19.32 -10.47
C ASP A 43 -8.52 -19.27 -11.44
N TRP A 44 -7.35 -18.93 -10.91
CA TRP A 44 -6.11 -18.85 -11.66
C TRP A 44 -5.61 -20.27 -11.93
N THR A 45 -5.58 -20.64 -13.21
CA THR A 45 -4.99 -21.91 -13.64
C THR A 45 -3.54 -21.64 -14.07
N PRO A 46 -2.53 -22.18 -13.37
CA PRO A 46 -1.15 -21.96 -13.75
C PRO A 46 -0.86 -22.57 -15.13
N PRO A 47 0.01 -21.95 -15.95
CA PRO A 47 0.48 -22.58 -17.18
C PRO A 47 1.10 -23.94 -16.86
N GLN A 48 0.99 -24.88 -17.79
CA GLN A 48 1.56 -26.22 -17.64
C GLN A 48 2.71 -26.43 -18.62
N THR A 49 3.70 -27.17 -18.17
CA THR A 49 4.77 -27.68 -19.01
C THR A 49 4.22 -28.73 -20.00
N PRO A 50 4.93 -29.03 -21.11
CA PRO A 50 4.51 -30.07 -22.06
C PRO A 50 4.32 -31.47 -21.45
N TRP A 51 4.85 -31.70 -20.25
CA TRP A 51 4.79 -32.96 -19.50
C TRP A 51 3.77 -32.92 -18.35
N GLY A 52 2.88 -31.92 -18.32
CA GLY A 52 1.65 -31.93 -17.53
C GLY A 52 1.75 -31.48 -16.08
N VAL A 53 2.83 -30.79 -15.69
CA VAL A 53 2.95 -30.16 -14.36
C VAL A 53 2.93 -28.63 -14.46
N PRO A 54 2.56 -27.90 -13.39
CA PRO A 54 2.64 -26.44 -13.37
C PRO A 54 4.02 -25.91 -13.76
N ASP A 55 4.03 -24.94 -14.66
CA ASP A 55 5.22 -24.28 -15.13
C ASP A 55 5.54 -23.07 -14.24
N PHE A 56 6.68 -23.13 -13.57
CA PHE A 56 7.22 -22.08 -12.71
C PHE A 56 8.32 -21.25 -13.39
N GLN A 57 8.48 -21.40 -14.70
CA GLN A 57 9.34 -20.53 -15.49
C GLN A 57 8.76 -19.12 -15.56
N GLY A 58 9.64 -18.12 -15.54
CA GLY A 58 9.24 -16.71 -15.61
C GLY A 58 10.18 -15.79 -14.87
N ILE A 59 9.79 -14.52 -14.80
CA ILE A 59 10.46 -13.50 -14.01
C ILE A 59 9.78 -13.46 -12.64
N TRP A 60 10.58 -13.67 -11.60
CA TRP A 60 10.13 -13.58 -10.21
C TRP A 60 10.58 -12.24 -9.65
N ASP A 61 9.66 -11.50 -9.04
CA ASP A 61 9.94 -10.26 -8.32
C ASP A 61 9.72 -10.46 -6.82
N TYR A 62 10.65 -9.95 -6.02
CA TYR A 62 10.62 -10.02 -4.55
C TYR A 62 10.45 -8.65 -3.90
N ARG A 63 10.40 -7.58 -4.71
CA ARG A 63 10.36 -6.21 -4.25
C ARG A 63 8.97 -5.87 -3.72
N THR A 64 8.76 -6.08 -2.43
CA THR A 64 7.55 -5.60 -1.75
C THR A 64 7.83 -5.22 -0.30
N ALA A 65 7.07 -4.24 0.20
CA ALA A 65 6.98 -3.91 1.62
C ALA A 65 6.08 -4.88 2.40
N THR A 66 5.33 -5.76 1.72
CA THR A 66 4.45 -6.72 2.38
C THR A 66 5.28 -7.79 3.09
N PRO A 67 5.17 -7.92 4.42
CA PRO A 67 5.97 -8.88 5.18
C PRO A 67 5.51 -10.33 4.91
N LEU A 68 6.41 -11.29 5.10
CA LEU A 68 6.08 -12.71 4.95
C LEU A 68 4.98 -13.14 5.93
N GLU A 69 5.13 -12.76 7.19
CA GLU A 69 4.18 -13.01 8.28
C GLU A 69 3.53 -11.71 8.74
N ARG A 70 2.27 -11.78 9.15
CA ARG A 70 1.54 -10.60 9.63
C ARG A 70 2.15 -10.07 10.94
N PRO A 71 2.55 -8.80 10.98
CA PRO A 71 2.90 -8.11 12.21
C PRO A 71 1.77 -8.14 13.23
N THR A 72 2.11 -8.23 14.52
CA THR A 72 1.11 -8.30 15.60
C THR A 72 0.25 -7.04 15.70
N GLU A 73 0.76 -5.90 15.24
CA GLU A 73 0.02 -4.63 15.19
C GLU A 73 -1.23 -4.67 14.31
N PHE A 74 -1.25 -5.57 13.31
CA PHE A 74 -2.41 -5.76 12.44
C PHE A 74 -3.39 -6.80 12.98
N GLY A 75 -3.02 -7.65 13.94
CA GLY A 75 -3.89 -8.68 14.50
C GLY A 75 -4.60 -9.52 13.41
N ASP A 76 -5.93 -9.50 13.41
CA ASP A 76 -6.76 -10.23 12.43
C ASP A 76 -7.04 -9.45 11.14
N LYS A 77 -6.48 -8.24 11.00
CA LYS A 77 -6.69 -7.39 9.83
C LYS A 77 -5.89 -7.91 8.63
N ALA A 78 -6.60 -8.57 7.70
CA ALA A 78 -6.00 -9.17 6.52
C ALA A 78 -5.52 -8.15 5.48
N THR A 79 -6.20 -7.00 5.37
CA THR A 79 -5.92 -5.95 4.37
C THR A 79 -6.04 -4.56 4.98
N LEU A 80 -5.27 -3.61 4.45
CA LEU A 80 -5.30 -2.19 4.81
C LEU A 80 -6.22 -1.41 3.88
N THR A 81 -6.76 -0.28 4.36
CA THR A 81 -7.33 0.72 3.45
C THR A 81 -6.22 1.44 2.69
N PRO A 82 -6.51 2.10 1.55
CA PRO A 82 -5.49 2.85 0.80
C PRO A 82 -4.76 3.90 1.64
N GLU A 83 -5.45 4.57 2.56
CA GLU A 83 -4.88 5.60 3.42
C GLU A 83 -3.93 4.99 4.47
N GLU A 84 -4.30 3.86 5.03
CA GLU A 84 -3.47 3.12 6.00
C GLU A 84 -2.24 2.50 5.33
N ALA A 85 -2.42 1.97 4.11
CA ALA A 85 -1.33 1.47 3.28
C ALA A 85 -0.31 2.57 2.99
N ALA A 86 -0.76 3.74 2.55
CA ALA A 86 0.13 4.88 2.29
C ALA A 86 0.88 5.34 3.55
N ALA A 87 0.21 5.32 4.71
CA ALA A 87 0.86 5.63 5.99
C ALA A 87 1.92 4.58 6.36
N TYR A 88 1.61 3.29 6.18
CA TYR A 88 2.52 2.18 6.43
C TYR A 88 3.75 2.23 5.51
N GLU A 89 3.55 2.38 4.20
CA GLU A 89 4.64 2.48 3.23
C GLU A 89 5.55 3.68 3.51
N LYS A 90 4.98 4.82 3.91
CA LYS A 90 5.76 5.99 4.31
C LYS A 90 6.65 5.68 5.52
N GLN A 91 6.13 5.00 6.53
CA GLN A 91 6.90 4.60 7.70
C GLN A 91 7.98 3.58 7.33
N TYR A 92 7.62 2.57 6.53
CA TYR A 92 8.53 1.54 6.05
C TYR A 92 9.71 2.14 5.26
N LYS A 93 9.47 3.11 4.37
CA LYS A 93 10.53 3.84 3.66
C LYS A 93 11.46 4.61 4.60
N ALA A 94 10.94 5.17 5.69
CA ALA A 94 11.76 5.83 6.71
C ALA A 94 12.64 4.83 7.47
N ASP A 95 12.13 3.63 7.76
CA ASP A 95 12.89 2.56 8.40
C ASP A 95 13.99 2.01 7.48
N LEU A 96 13.70 1.84 6.19
CA LEU A 96 14.70 1.50 5.18
C LEU A 96 15.80 2.56 5.07
N ALA A 97 15.44 3.85 5.07
CA ALA A 97 16.42 4.92 5.05
C ALA A 97 17.39 4.85 6.24
N ASN A 98 16.91 4.47 7.43
CA ASN A 98 17.76 4.25 8.60
C ASN A 98 18.68 3.03 8.43
N TYR A 99 18.18 1.92 7.89
CA TYR A 99 19.00 0.75 7.57
C TYR A 99 20.09 1.11 6.54
N ASP A 100 19.77 1.97 5.59
CA ASP A 100 20.69 2.51 4.60
C ASP A 100 21.74 3.47 5.17
N LEU A 101 21.68 3.82 6.46
CA LEU A 101 22.75 4.54 7.16
C LEU A 101 23.68 3.59 7.92
N ALA A 102 23.25 2.37 8.25
CA ALA A 102 24.06 1.42 9.00
C ALA A 102 25.21 0.86 8.13
N PRO A 103 26.42 0.64 8.69
CA PRO A 103 27.51 0.01 7.94
C PRO A 103 27.12 -1.44 7.56
N SER A 104 27.21 -1.78 6.28
CA SER A 104 26.94 -3.12 5.75
C SER A 104 28.12 -3.62 4.92
N VAL A 105 28.39 -4.93 4.99
CA VAL A 105 29.41 -5.58 4.14
C VAL A 105 28.95 -5.72 2.68
N HIS A 106 27.64 -5.66 2.45
CA HIS A 106 27.03 -5.66 1.13
C HIS A 106 26.74 -4.24 0.69
N ALA A 107 26.86 -3.99 -0.62
CA ALA A 107 26.42 -2.73 -1.20
C ALA A 107 24.89 -2.66 -1.15
N LYS A 108 24.35 -1.60 -0.54
CA LYS A 108 22.91 -1.46 -0.23
C LYS A 108 22.01 -1.56 -1.45
N TRP A 109 22.46 -1.01 -2.58
CA TRP A 109 21.76 -1.09 -3.87
C TRP A 109 21.56 -2.53 -4.38
N TRP A 110 22.29 -3.51 -3.85
CA TRP A 110 22.08 -4.94 -4.18
C TRP A 110 20.87 -5.56 -3.47
N LEU A 111 20.40 -4.96 -2.37
CA LEU A 111 19.32 -5.51 -1.55
C LEU A 111 17.93 -5.17 -2.10
N ASP A 112 17.83 -4.08 -2.88
CA ASP A 112 16.65 -3.68 -3.68
C ASP A 112 15.31 -4.02 -3.00
N TYR A 113 15.11 -3.46 -1.81
CA TYR A 113 13.89 -3.66 -1.06
C TYR A 113 12.74 -2.94 -1.76
N GLY A 114 11.63 -3.64 -2.04
CA GLY A 114 10.44 -2.97 -2.55
C GLY A 114 9.83 -2.08 -1.48
N GLU A 115 9.30 -0.93 -1.90
CA GLU A 115 8.80 0.10 -0.99
C GLU A 115 7.27 0.13 -0.88
N GLU A 116 6.59 -0.68 -1.69
CA GLU A 116 5.14 -0.70 -1.83
C GLU A 116 4.56 -2.04 -1.40
N LEU A 117 3.38 -2.00 -0.80
CA LEU A 117 2.59 -3.19 -0.53
C LEU A 117 2.15 -3.84 -1.85
N THR A 118 1.80 -5.12 -1.79
CA THR A 118 1.16 -5.78 -2.94
C THR A 118 -0.13 -5.07 -3.33
N ALA A 119 -0.55 -5.20 -4.59
CA ALA A 119 -1.70 -4.48 -5.15
C ALA A 119 -3.03 -4.68 -4.40
N ASP A 120 -3.15 -5.77 -3.64
CA ASP A 120 -4.32 -6.09 -2.81
C ASP A 120 -4.21 -5.61 -1.35
N LEU A 121 -3.14 -4.87 -1.02
CA LEU A 121 -2.91 -4.22 0.28
C LEU A 121 -2.94 -5.20 1.46
N ARG A 122 -2.49 -6.44 1.24
CA ARG A 122 -2.47 -7.47 2.28
C ARG A 122 -1.40 -7.18 3.32
N THR A 123 -1.68 -7.57 4.56
CA THR A 123 -0.76 -7.39 5.69
C THR A 123 0.24 -8.55 5.86
N SER A 124 0.16 -9.59 5.02
CA SER A 124 1.09 -10.73 4.99
C SER A 124 1.10 -11.48 3.66
N LEU A 125 2.27 -11.91 3.17
CA LEU A 125 2.38 -12.78 1.99
C LEU A 125 1.89 -14.21 2.25
N ASN A 126 1.97 -14.69 3.49
CA ASN A 126 1.41 -15.98 3.87
C ASN A 126 -0.12 -16.01 3.67
N TYR A 127 -0.58 -16.99 2.88
CA TYR A 127 -1.99 -17.21 2.59
C TYR A 127 -2.77 -17.87 3.76
N ARG A 128 -2.05 -18.51 4.70
CA ARG A 128 -2.65 -19.21 5.86
C ARG A 128 -3.12 -18.20 6.93
N THR A 129 -4.01 -18.66 7.79
CA THR A 129 -4.65 -17.86 8.86
C THR A 129 -3.64 -17.11 9.74
N CYS A 130 -4.10 -16.00 10.35
CA CYS A 130 -3.35 -15.07 11.21
C CYS A 130 -2.47 -15.75 12.26
N GLU A 131 -2.84 -16.96 12.66
CA GLU A 131 -2.27 -17.70 13.78
C GLU A 131 -1.04 -18.53 13.39
N TRP A 132 -0.86 -18.90 12.12
CA TRP A 132 0.31 -19.66 11.71
C TRP A 132 1.55 -18.76 11.61
N ARG A 133 2.34 -18.77 12.68
CA ARG A 133 3.67 -18.16 12.75
C ARG A 133 4.73 -19.24 12.58
N MET A 134 5.78 -18.97 11.80
CA MET A 134 6.91 -19.88 11.73
C MET A 134 7.44 -20.09 13.15
N PRO A 135 7.66 -21.36 13.56
CA PRO A 135 8.18 -21.64 14.89
C PRO A 135 9.51 -20.90 15.04
N ALA A 136 9.67 -20.18 16.15
CA ALA A 136 10.90 -19.45 16.43
C ALA A 136 12.09 -20.41 16.30
N THR A 137 12.87 -20.24 15.22
CA THR A 137 14.04 -21.08 14.98
C THR A 137 14.97 -20.88 16.16
N GLN A 138 15.37 -21.97 16.83
CA GLN A 138 16.28 -21.95 18.00
C GLN A 138 17.68 -21.39 17.67
N LEU A 139 17.92 -20.96 16.42
CA LEU A 139 19.13 -20.29 15.95
C LEU A 139 19.13 -18.82 16.40
N ARG A 140 19.05 -18.56 17.71
CA ARG A 140 19.63 -17.31 18.23
C ARG A 140 21.13 -17.42 17.98
N PRO A 141 21.76 -16.56 17.16
CA PRO A 141 23.20 -16.47 17.19
C PRO A 141 23.57 -16.19 18.64
N LYS A 142 24.47 -17.01 19.22
CA LYS A 142 25.11 -16.65 20.48
C LYS A 142 25.56 -15.20 20.31
N ARG A 143 25.10 -14.29 21.18
CA ARG A 143 25.66 -12.94 21.23
C ARG A 143 27.17 -13.12 21.23
N LEU A 144 27.85 -12.69 20.17
CA LEU A 144 29.28 -12.44 20.26
C LEU A 144 29.41 -11.46 21.43
N PRO A 145 30.25 -11.76 22.45
CA PRO A 145 30.46 -10.82 23.53
C PRO A 145 30.85 -9.48 22.89
N ALA A 146 30.26 -8.40 23.40
CA ALA A 146 30.62 -7.05 22.97
C ALA A 146 32.15 -6.98 22.96
N ALA A 147 32.72 -6.70 21.78
CA ALA A 147 34.16 -6.51 21.66
C ALA A 147 34.56 -5.52 22.75
N ALA A 148 35.39 -5.99 23.68
CA ALA A 148 35.96 -5.13 24.69
C ALA A 148 36.55 -3.93 23.97
N ALA A 149 36.22 -2.73 24.45
CA ALA A 149 36.84 -1.51 23.99
C ALA A 149 38.35 -1.71 24.02
N ASN A 150 38.99 -1.66 22.85
CA ASN A 150 40.43 -1.52 22.76
C ASN A 150 40.76 -0.11 23.23
N ASP A 151 41.03 -0.02 24.53
CA ASP A 151 41.72 1.08 25.17
C ASP A 151 43.21 0.87 24.90
N GLU A 152 43.73 1.52 23.86
CA GLU A 152 45.16 1.53 23.54
C GLU A 152 45.66 2.98 23.60
N HIS A 153 46.73 3.17 24.38
CA HIS A 153 47.41 4.41 24.75
C HIS A 153 47.91 5.27 23.58
#